data_AF-A0A5M4DBT1-F1
#
_entry.id   AF-A0A5M4DBT1-F1
#
_cell.length_a   1.000
_cell.length_b   1.000
_cell.length_c   1.000
_cell.angle_alpha   90.00
_cell.angle_beta   90.00
_cell.angle_gamma   90.00
#
_symmetry.space_group_name_H-M   'P 1'
#
loop_
_entity.id
_entity.type
_entity.pdbx_description
1 polymer ?
#
loop_
_entity_poly.entity_id
_entity_poly.type
_entity_poly.pdbx_seq_one_letter_code
_entity_poly.pdbx_strand_id
1 'polypeptide(L)'
;MPNAAVAPVLRLDLDRDTSRQTVVDREDGVYLGHVSTVRLEDETILAVYPKGHGRGPIVLKRSEDGGKSWSPRLPVPDSWVTSLETPTLFRVGKSERGDSLILFSGLYPIRAARSTDSGRTWTELEAIGDFGGIVAMGGLADLGEGR
;
A
#
# COMPACT_ATOMS: atom_id res chain seq x y z
N MET A 1 30.90 12.49 -42.38
CA MET A 1 29.73 12.65 -41.50
C MET A 1 30.24 13.09 -40.13
N PRO A 2 29.89 14.27 -39.59
CA PRO A 2 30.27 14.63 -38.23
C PRO A 2 29.51 13.75 -37.25
N ASN A 3 30.25 13.16 -36.30
CA ASN A 3 29.70 12.34 -35.23
C ASN A 3 28.86 13.25 -34.31
N ALA A 4 27.55 13.02 -34.21
CA ALA A 4 26.69 13.81 -33.33
C ALA A 4 27.12 13.57 -31.87
N ALA A 5 27.48 14.64 -31.16
CA ALA A 5 27.82 14.56 -29.75
C ALA A 5 26.60 14.06 -28.95
N VAL A 6 26.76 12.93 -28.27
CA VAL A 6 25.73 12.39 -27.37
C VAL A 6 25.57 13.34 -26.19
N ALA A 7 24.33 13.74 -25.89
CA ALA A 7 24.03 14.59 -24.74
C ALA A 7 24.52 13.91 -23.44
N PRO A 8 25.11 14.66 -22.49
CA PRO A 8 25.60 14.09 -21.25
C PRO A 8 24.46 13.47 -20.44
N VAL A 9 24.70 12.29 -19.87
CA VAL A 9 23.76 11.62 -18.97
C VAL A 9 23.66 12.40 -17.67
N LEU A 10 22.45 12.81 -17.30
CA LEU A 10 22.16 13.42 -16.00
C LEU A 10 22.31 12.37 -14.90
N ARG A 11 23.23 12.60 -13.96
CA ARG A 11 23.35 11.80 -12.72
C ARG A 11 22.64 12.56 -11.60
N LEU A 12 21.66 11.90 -10.99
CA LEU A 12 20.92 12.43 -9.85
C LEU A 12 21.23 11.61 -8.60
N ASP A 13 21.55 12.28 -7.49
CA ASP A 13 21.74 11.66 -6.18
C ASP A 13 20.47 11.86 -5.35
N LEU A 14 19.63 10.82 -5.28
CA LEU A 14 18.35 10.86 -4.55
C LEU A 14 18.53 10.82 -3.03
N ASP A 15 19.68 10.36 -2.54
CA ASP A 15 19.97 10.28 -1.10
C ASP A 15 20.25 11.68 -0.53
N ARG A 16 20.91 12.53 -1.30
CA ARG A 16 21.17 13.94 -0.93
C ARG A 16 20.07 14.91 -1.32
N ASP A 17 19.13 14.49 -2.16
CA ASP A 17 17.99 15.32 -2.56
C ASP A 17 16.86 15.26 -1.52
N THR A 18 17.13 15.82 -0.34
CA THR A 18 16.20 15.80 0.79
C THR A 18 14.87 16.50 0.50
N SER A 19 14.80 17.34 -0.55
CA SER A 19 13.56 17.98 -1.00
C SER A 19 12.51 16.98 -1.52
N ARG A 20 12.93 15.78 -1.89
CA ARG A 20 12.06 14.68 -2.37
C ARG A 20 11.78 13.64 -1.29
N GLN A 21 12.35 13.80 -0.10
CA GLN A 21 12.18 12.87 1.00
C GLN A 21 11.09 13.40 1.92
N THR A 22 10.11 12.56 2.22
CA THR A 22 9.05 12.88 3.19
C THR A 22 8.95 11.76 4.22
N VAL A 23 8.65 12.12 5.46
CA VAL A 23 8.38 11.12 6.50
C VAL A 23 6.92 10.74 6.42
N VAL A 24 6.64 9.48 6.08
CA VAL A 24 5.28 8.94 6.00
C VAL A 24 4.67 8.82 7.40
N ASP A 25 5.37 8.18 8.33
CA ASP A 25 4.95 8.02 9.73
C ASP A 25 6.14 7.84 10.66
N ARG A 26 5.95 8.17 11.95
CA ARG A 26 6.96 7.96 12.98
C ARG A 26 6.28 7.74 14.33
N GLU A 27 6.77 6.79 15.08
CA GLU A 27 6.39 6.59 16.48
C GLU A 27 7.61 6.12 17.28
N ASP A 28 7.92 6.81 18.36
CA ASP A 28 9.10 6.51 19.16
C ASP A 28 8.99 5.14 19.83
N GLY A 29 10.07 4.35 19.74
CA GLY A 29 10.12 3.01 20.31
C GLY A 29 9.33 1.94 19.54
N VAL A 30 8.73 2.28 18.40
CA VAL A 30 7.93 1.35 17.59
C VAL A 30 8.55 1.14 16.22
N TYR A 31 8.72 -0.12 15.83
CA TYR A 31 9.13 -0.47 14.48
C TYR A 31 7.94 -0.32 13.52
N LEU A 32 8.08 0.60 12.56
CA LEU A 32 7.16 0.79 11.44
C LEU A 32 7.90 0.44 10.16
N GLY A 33 7.53 -0.69 9.54
CA GLY A 33 8.17 -1.20 8.33
C GLY A 33 7.18 -2.03 7.51
N HIS A 34 7.67 -2.71 6.47
CA HIS A 34 6.84 -3.59 5.63
C HIS A 34 5.62 -2.89 5.01
N VAL A 35 5.83 -1.69 4.47
CA VAL A 35 4.76 -0.92 3.84
C VAL A 35 4.35 -1.51 2.50
N SER A 36 3.04 -1.56 2.26
CA SER A 36 2.46 -1.74 0.94
C SER A 36 1.77 -0.44 0.53
N THR A 37 2.01 0.01 -0.70
CA THR A 37 1.45 1.24 -1.24
C THR A 37 0.69 1.00 -2.54
N VAL A 38 -0.40 1.73 -2.75
CA VAL A 38 -1.09 1.78 -4.05
C VAL A 38 -1.38 3.23 -4.43
N ARG A 39 -1.18 3.57 -5.71
CA ARG A 39 -1.59 4.85 -6.28
C ARG A 39 -2.97 4.69 -6.91
N LEU A 40 -3.87 5.59 -6.54
CA LEU A 40 -5.23 5.69 -7.09
C LEU A 40 -5.19 6.51 -8.38
N GLU A 41 -6.33 6.66 -9.04
CA GLU A 41 -6.39 7.43 -10.30
C GLU A 41 -6.13 8.93 -10.15
N ASP A 42 -6.48 9.51 -9.02
CA ASP A 42 -6.40 10.95 -8.75
C ASP A 42 -5.07 11.35 -8.10
N GLU A 43 -3.98 10.62 -8.39
CA GLU A 43 -2.66 10.78 -7.76
C GLU A 43 -2.60 10.45 -6.26
N THR A 44 -3.73 10.17 -5.61
CA THR A 44 -3.74 9.75 -4.20
C THR A 44 -2.89 8.50 -4.02
N ILE A 45 -2.11 8.46 -2.95
CA ILE A 45 -1.40 7.26 -2.52
C ILE A 45 -1.98 6.79 -1.19
N LEU A 46 -2.30 5.50 -1.10
CA LEU A 46 -2.58 4.85 0.17
C LEU A 46 -1.36 4.03 0.59
N ALA A 47 -1.03 4.07 1.87
CA ALA A 47 0.02 3.28 2.49
C ALA A 47 -0.54 2.49 3.66
N VAL A 48 -0.30 1.18 3.67
CA VAL A 48 -0.65 0.28 4.78
C VAL A 48 0.58 -0.45 5.29
N TYR A 49 0.67 -0.63 6.60
CA TYR A 49 1.79 -1.31 7.26
C TYR A 49 1.36 -1.82 8.64
N PRO A 50 2.00 -2.87 9.18
CA PRO A 50 1.75 -3.28 10.54
C PRO A 50 2.46 -2.34 11.51
N LYS A 51 1.82 -2.04 12.63
CA LYS A 51 2.48 -1.46 13.80
C LYS A 51 3.26 -2.54 14.53
N GLY A 52 4.46 -2.85 14.03
CA GLY A 52 5.34 -3.92 14.50
C GLY A 52 6.12 -4.59 13.36
N HIS A 53 6.95 -5.58 13.69
CA HIS A 53 7.73 -6.31 12.68
C HIS A 53 6.96 -7.55 12.19
N GLY A 54 6.18 -7.39 11.12
CA GLY A 54 5.46 -8.52 10.49
C GLY A 54 4.35 -9.14 11.34
N ARG A 55 3.87 -8.42 12.35
CA ARG A 55 2.68 -8.72 13.17
C ARG A 55 2.24 -7.44 13.87
N GLY A 56 0.93 -7.28 14.07
CA GLY A 56 0.36 -6.18 14.85
C GLY A 56 -0.74 -5.45 14.09
N PRO A 57 -1.36 -4.43 14.71
CA PRO A 57 -2.45 -3.68 14.12
C PRO A 57 -2.03 -3.08 12.77
N ILE A 58 -2.87 -3.22 11.75
CA ILE A 58 -2.63 -2.56 10.46
C ILE A 58 -2.96 -1.07 10.61
N VAL A 59 -2.04 -0.23 10.15
CA VAL A 59 -2.19 1.22 10.06
C VAL A 59 -2.42 1.60 8.60
N LEU A 60 -3.30 2.58 8.37
CA LEU A 60 -3.58 3.18 7.07
C LEU A 60 -3.21 4.67 7.09
N LYS A 61 -2.48 5.14 6.08
CA LYS A 61 -2.25 6.56 5.80
C LYS A 61 -2.55 6.88 4.35
N ARG A 62 -2.88 8.14 4.08
CA ARG A 62 -3.24 8.67 2.76
C ARG A 62 -2.39 9.89 2.44
N SER A 63 -1.99 10.01 1.19
CA SER A 63 -1.43 11.23 0.61
C SER A 63 -2.30 11.64 -0.57
N GLU A 64 -2.68 12.91 -0.64
CA GLU A 64 -3.53 13.46 -1.71
C GLU A 64 -2.72 14.26 -2.73
N ASP A 65 -1.38 14.32 -2.57
CA ASP A 65 -0.49 15.16 -3.37
C ASP A 65 0.68 14.36 -3.98
N GLY A 66 0.45 13.06 -4.22
CA GLY A 66 1.44 12.16 -4.84
C GLY A 66 2.60 11.80 -3.91
N GLY A 67 2.37 11.80 -2.60
CA GLY A 67 3.36 11.39 -1.59
C GLY A 67 4.24 12.52 -1.08
N LYS A 68 3.86 13.80 -1.25
CA LYS A 68 4.63 14.94 -0.71
C LYS A 68 4.28 15.19 0.75
N SER A 69 3.00 15.09 1.10
CA SER A 69 2.50 15.15 2.47
C SER A 69 1.56 13.97 2.77
N TRP A 70 1.40 13.66 4.06
CA TRP A 70 0.64 12.50 4.53
C TRP A 70 -0.34 12.89 5.64
N SER A 71 -1.53 12.29 5.61
CA SER A 71 -2.55 12.43 6.65
C SER A 71 -2.06 11.94 8.00
N PRO A 72 -2.77 12.21 9.11
CA PRO A 72 -2.70 11.36 10.30
C PRO A 72 -3.07 9.90 9.98
N ARG A 73 -2.85 8.99 10.93
CA ARG A 73 -3.35 7.61 10.80
C ARG A 73 -4.87 7.63 10.68
N LEU A 74 -5.38 6.97 9.66
CA LEU A 74 -6.81 6.92 9.37
C LEU A 74 -7.49 5.84 10.22
N PRO A 75 -8.78 6.01 10.53
CA PRO A 75 -9.55 4.95 11.18
C PRO A 75 -9.60 3.71 10.29
N VAL A 76 -9.55 2.55 10.92
CA VAL A 76 -9.65 1.24 10.27
C VAL A 76 -10.62 0.37 11.06
N PRO A 77 -11.23 -0.65 10.43
CA PRO A 77 -12.11 -1.60 11.12
C PRO A 77 -11.42 -2.33 12.27
N ASP A 78 -12.18 -2.71 13.30
CA ASP A 78 -11.63 -3.22 14.56
C ASP A 78 -10.83 -4.52 14.36
N SER A 79 -11.27 -5.40 13.45
CA SER A 79 -10.57 -6.66 13.19
C SER A 79 -9.14 -6.47 12.69
N TRP A 80 -8.78 -5.30 12.14
CA TRP A 80 -7.43 -5.02 11.65
C TRP A 80 -6.38 -5.04 12.77
N VAL A 81 -6.80 -4.85 14.03
CA VAL A 81 -5.95 -5.02 15.21
C VAL A 81 -5.42 -6.45 15.37
N THR A 82 -6.16 -7.42 14.82
CA THR A 82 -5.86 -8.85 14.93
C THR A 82 -4.96 -9.36 13.80
N SER A 83 -4.45 -8.48 12.92
CA SER A 83 -3.53 -8.89 11.86
C SER A 83 -2.29 -9.56 12.45
N LEU A 84 -1.91 -10.67 11.83
CA LEU A 84 -0.79 -11.48 12.28
C LEU A 84 0.42 -11.36 11.36
N GLU A 85 0.31 -10.62 10.25
CA GLU A 85 1.31 -10.56 9.19
C GLU A 85 1.37 -9.18 8.52
N THR A 86 2.35 -8.98 7.65
CA THR A 86 2.49 -7.79 6.81
C THR A 86 1.31 -7.65 5.83
N PRO A 87 0.60 -6.51 5.79
CA PRO A 87 -0.48 -6.33 4.85
C PRO A 87 0.04 -6.11 3.42
N THR A 88 -0.68 -6.66 2.43
CA THR A 88 -0.49 -6.30 1.01
C THR A 88 -1.75 -5.67 0.46
N LEU A 89 -1.60 -4.66 -0.40
CA LEU A 89 -2.68 -3.80 -0.87
C LEU A 89 -2.65 -3.69 -2.39
N PHE A 90 -3.80 -3.90 -3.03
CA PHE A 90 -3.94 -3.84 -4.48
C PHE A 90 -5.19 -3.08 -4.91
N ARG A 91 -5.08 -2.36 -6.02
CA ARG A 91 -6.23 -1.80 -6.74
C ARG A 91 -6.70 -2.83 -7.77
N VAL A 92 -7.93 -3.30 -7.62
CA VAL A 92 -8.52 -4.39 -8.41
C VAL A 92 -9.51 -3.91 -9.47
N GLY A 93 -9.75 -2.60 -9.55
CA GLY A 93 -10.61 -2.01 -10.58
C GLY A 93 -11.33 -0.77 -10.05
N LYS A 94 -12.52 -0.53 -10.61
CA LYS A 94 -13.40 0.58 -10.23
C LYS A 94 -14.75 0.09 -9.75
N SER A 95 -15.40 0.94 -8.97
CA SER A 95 -16.81 0.89 -8.59
C SER A 95 -17.46 2.24 -8.86
N GLU A 96 -18.78 2.34 -8.66
CA GLU A 96 -19.51 3.60 -8.83
C GLU A 96 -19.02 4.72 -7.89
N ARG A 97 -18.39 4.39 -6.75
CA ARG A 97 -17.92 5.36 -5.76
C ARG A 97 -16.41 5.61 -5.80
N GLY A 98 -15.69 5.01 -6.75
CA GLY A 98 -14.25 5.17 -6.93
C GLY A 98 -13.50 3.85 -7.06
N ASP A 99 -12.20 3.89 -6.78
CA ASP A 99 -11.30 2.75 -6.93
C ASP A 99 -11.70 1.62 -5.96
N SER A 100 -11.73 0.40 -6.51
CA SER A 100 -11.96 -0.84 -5.77
C SER A 100 -10.61 -1.40 -5.33
N LEU A 101 -10.49 -1.70 -4.04
CA LEU A 101 -9.25 -2.11 -3.41
C LEU A 101 -9.44 -3.40 -2.61
N ILE A 102 -8.39 -4.20 -2.55
CA ILE A 102 -8.31 -5.36 -1.66
C ILE A 102 -7.02 -5.30 -0.85
N LEU A 103 -7.14 -5.53 0.45
CA LEU A 103 -6.05 -5.70 1.38
C LEU A 103 -6.04 -7.13 1.88
N PHE A 104 -4.85 -7.73 2.02
CA PHE A 104 -4.68 -9.05 2.62
C PHE A 104 -3.90 -8.96 3.92
N SER A 105 -4.29 -9.75 4.92
CA SER A 105 -3.50 -10.12 6.08
C SER A 105 -3.13 -11.59 5.95
N GLY A 106 -1.84 -11.91 5.89
CA GLY A 106 -1.36 -13.28 5.84
C GLY A 106 -1.50 -14.06 7.15
N LEU A 107 -0.72 -15.15 7.20
CA LEU A 107 -0.85 -16.30 8.11
C LEU A 107 -2.15 -17.06 7.93
N TYR A 108 -2.44 -18.01 8.81
CA TYR A 108 -3.59 -18.90 8.69
C TYR A 108 -4.75 -18.45 9.61
N PRO A 109 -5.99 -18.32 9.08
CA PRO A 109 -6.30 -18.26 7.65
C PRO A 109 -5.83 -16.91 7.06
N ILE A 110 -5.56 -16.88 5.75
CA ILE A 110 -5.41 -15.60 5.07
C ILE A 110 -6.76 -14.89 5.13
N ARG A 111 -6.72 -13.60 5.45
CA ARG A 111 -7.91 -12.75 5.52
C ARG A 111 -7.80 -11.59 4.57
N ALA A 112 -8.94 -11.10 4.11
CA ALA A 112 -9.01 -9.91 3.26
C ALA A 112 -9.98 -8.87 3.79
N ALA A 113 -9.67 -7.61 3.54
CA ALA A 113 -10.55 -6.46 3.69
C ALA A 113 -10.68 -5.75 2.34
N ARG A 114 -11.84 -5.15 2.08
CA ARG A 114 -12.17 -4.53 0.79
C ARG A 114 -12.62 -3.10 0.97
N SER A 115 -12.31 -2.28 -0.02
CA SER A 115 -12.82 -0.91 -0.15
C SER A 115 -13.42 -0.76 -1.55
N THR A 116 -14.54 -0.04 -1.65
CA THR A 116 -15.21 0.29 -2.92
C THR A 116 -15.48 1.79 -3.03
N ASP A 117 -14.66 2.62 -2.40
CA ASP A 117 -14.81 4.08 -2.39
C ASP A 117 -13.46 4.82 -2.33
N SER A 118 -12.44 4.28 -3.01
CA SER A 118 -11.07 4.82 -3.01
C SER A 118 -10.40 4.84 -1.64
N GLY A 119 -10.66 3.81 -0.83
CA GLY A 119 -10.02 3.57 0.47
C GLY A 119 -10.54 4.45 1.59
N ARG A 120 -11.74 5.02 1.46
CA ARG A 120 -12.36 5.86 2.49
C ARG A 120 -13.04 5.01 3.56
N THR A 121 -13.65 3.90 3.17
CA THR A 121 -14.23 2.91 4.09
C THR A 121 -13.76 1.51 3.74
N TRP A 122 -13.67 0.65 4.75
CA TRP A 122 -13.13 -0.70 4.63
C TRP A 122 -14.04 -1.70 5.34
N THR A 123 -14.10 -2.91 4.79
CA THR A 123 -14.71 -4.05 5.48
C THR A 123 -13.77 -4.61 6.56
N GLU A 124 -14.33 -5.40 7.48
CA GLU A 124 -13.54 -6.23 8.40
C GLU A 124 -12.66 -7.23 7.63
N LEU A 125 -11.63 -7.74 8.30
CA LEU A 125 -10.78 -8.84 7.85
C LEU A 125 -11.55 -10.16 7.96
N GLU A 126 -11.89 -10.74 6.83
CA GLU A 126 -12.61 -12.02 6.75
C GLU A 126 -11.74 -13.09 6.08
N ALA A 127 -11.85 -14.34 6.55
CA ALA A 127 -11.12 -15.47 5.97
C ALA A 127 -11.53 -15.66 4.50
N ILE A 128 -10.54 -15.83 3.62
CA ILE A 128 -10.78 -16.05 2.18
C ILE A 128 -10.72 -17.53 1.79
N GLY A 129 -10.55 -18.42 2.77
CA GLY A 129 -10.54 -19.86 2.59
C GLY A 129 -9.76 -20.57 3.70
N ASP A 130 -9.67 -21.90 3.56
CA ASP A 130 -8.95 -22.78 4.47
C ASP A 130 -7.48 -22.94 4.04
N PHE A 131 -6.75 -21.83 4.04
CA PHE A 131 -5.33 -21.82 3.68
C PHE A 131 -4.61 -20.62 4.33
N GLY A 132 -3.28 -20.72 4.40
CA GLY A 132 -2.43 -19.77 5.11
C GLY A 132 -1.06 -19.61 4.45
N GLY A 133 -0.36 -18.53 4.77
CA GLY A 133 0.99 -18.29 4.30
C GLY A 133 1.52 -16.92 4.73
N ILE A 134 2.84 -16.78 4.78
CA ILE A 134 3.52 -15.48 4.94
C ILE A 134 3.70 -14.89 3.55
N VAL A 135 3.60 -13.57 3.39
CA VAL A 135 3.56 -12.91 2.07
C VAL A 135 2.42 -13.49 1.22
N ALA A 136 1.19 -13.43 1.76
CA ALA A 136 0.02 -14.09 1.19
C ALA A 136 -0.21 -13.81 -0.30
N MET A 137 0.10 -12.58 -0.76
CA MET A 137 -0.07 -12.16 -2.16
C MET A 137 1.09 -11.26 -2.57
N GLY A 138 1.86 -11.65 -3.59
CA GLY A 138 3.04 -10.93 -4.05
C GLY A 138 2.82 -9.93 -5.19
N GLY A 139 1.68 -10.01 -5.89
CA GLY A 139 1.38 -9.17 -7.04
C GLY A 139 -0.03 -9.37 -7.57
N LEU A 140 -0.49 -8.40 -8.37
CA LEU A 140 -1.74 -8.46 -9.12
C LEU A 140 -1.43 -8.12 -10.58
N ALA A 141 -1.96 -8.91 -11.51
CA ALA A 141 -1.89 -8.65 -12.93
C ALA A 141 -3.30 -8.73 -13.52
N ASP A 142 -3.64 -7.76 -14.38
CA ASP A 142 -4.82 -7.83 -15.22
C ASP A 142 -4.48 -8.66 -16.46
N LEU A 143 -5.26 -9.72 -16.69
CA LEU A 143 -5.08 -10.62 -17.84
C LEU A 143 -5.92 -10.18 -19.06
N GLY A 144 -6.70 -9.09 -18.94
CA GLY A 144 -7.64 -8.65 -19.96
C GLY A 144 -8.82 -9.61 -20.14
N GLU A 145 -9.46 -9.59 -21.31
CA GLU A 145 -10.69 -10.36 -21.57
C GLU A 145 -10.50 -11.88 -21.77
N GLY A 146 -9.27 -12.40 -21.69
CA GLY A 146 -8.97 -13.71 -22.24
C GLY A 146 -8.47 -14.72 -21.23
N ARG A 147 -9.40 -15.37 -20.49
CA ARG A 147 -9.25 -16.65 -19.76
C ARG A 147 -7.90 -16.91 -19.07
#